data_AF-A0A0S4X7G4-F1
#
_entry.id   AF-A0A0S4X7G4-F1
#
_cell.length_a   1.000
_cell.length_b   1.000
_cell.length_c   1.000
_cell.angle_alpha   90.00
_cell.angle_beta   90.00
_cell.angle_gamma   90.00
#
_symmetry.space_group_name_H-M   'P 1'
#
loop_
_entity.id
_entity.type
_entity.pdbx_description
1 polymer ?
#
loop_
_entity_poly.entity_id
_entity_poly.type
_entity_poly.pdbx_seq_one_letter_code
_entity_poly.pdbx_strand_id
1 'polypeptide(L)'
;MAAGKLINEISALDKPERFKPIQVDHIIKKYFSEGISKAEAKEILASEGFKVTEEETKQPIPNCPDCESTVVVGRYDHKPILSLVYDYGIAIEIGFRNGGVAVVRGWYVKNAY
;
A
#
# COMPACT_ATOMS: atom_id res chain seq x y z
N MET A 1 1.83 -5.09 16.30
CA MET A 1 1.61 -6.18 15.32
C MET A 1 2.90 -6.39 14.58
N ALA A 2 3.33 -7.64 14.37
CA ALA A 2 4.54 -7.92 13.61
C ALA A 2 4.32 -7.56 12.14
N ALA A 3 5.38 -7.11 11.45
CA ALA A 3 5.33 -6.87 10.00
C ALA A 3 5.16 -8.21 9.26
N GLY A 4 4.16 -8.28 8.39
CA GLY A 4 3.92 -9.44 7.54
C GLY A 4 4.93 -9.58 6.40
N LYS A 5 4.75 -10.60 5.56
CA LYS A 5 5.68 -10.96 4.50
C LYS A 5 5.84 -9.86 3.44
N LEU A 6 4.74 -9.21 3.04
CA LEU A 6 4.74 -8.09 2.09
C LEU A 6 5.56 -6.92 2.62
N ILE A 7 5.34 -6.53 3.88
CA ILE A 7 6.09 -5.44 4.51
C ILE A 7 7.57 -5.79 4.58
N ASN A 8 7.91 -7.01 4.98
CA ASN A 8 9.29 -7.46 5.08
C ASN A 8 9.99 -7.49 3.71
N GLU A 9 9.30 -7.93 2.65
CA GLU A 9 9.84 -7.94 1.28
C GLU A 9 10.12 -6.52 0.77
N ILE A 10 9.22 -5.56 1.00
CA ILE A 10 9.45 -4.16 0.65
C ILE A 10 10.57 -3.55 1.51
N SER A 11 10.61 -3.87 2.81
CA SER A 11 11.61 -3.33 3.75
C SER A 11 13.01 -3.90 3.52
N ALA A 12 13.15 -4.98 2.75
CA ALA A 12 14.41 -5.56 2.34
C ALA A 12 15.06 -4.82 1.14
N LEU A 13 14.33 -3.92 0.49
CA LEU A 13 14.90 -3.04 -0.54
C LEU A 13 15.82 -1.98 0.09
N ASP A 14 16.64 -1.36 -0.75
CA ASP A 14 17.37 -0.17 -0.34
C ASP A 14 16.41 0.93 0.14
N LYS A 15 16.76 1.56 1.27
CA LYS A 15 15.92 2.60 1.86
C LYS A 15 15.77 3.77 0.88
N PRO A 16 14.55 4.30 0.69
CA PRO A 16 14.31 5.43 -0.19
C PRO A 16 15.05 6.67 0.32
N GLU A 17 15.47 7.53 -0.62
CA GLU A 17 15.94 8.86 -0.29
C GLU A 17 14.77 9.78 0.08
N ARG A 18 15.08 10.88 0.78
CA ARG A 18 14.06 11.89 1.12
C ARG A 18 13.47 12.47 -0.16
N PHE A 19 12.14 12.58 -0.23
CA PHE A 19 11.39 13.08 -1.39
C PHE A 19 11.53 12.25 -2.68
N LYS A 20 12.13 11.06 -2.62
CA LYS A 20 12.24 10.14 -3.75
C LYS A 20 11.61 8.79 -3.38
N PRO A 21 10.26 8.69 -3.41
CA PRO A 21 9.58 7.44 -3.13
C PRO A 21 9.93 6.38 -4.18
N ILE A 22 10.11 5.14 -3.76
CA ILE A 22 10.32 3.99 -4.65
C ILE A 22 8.97 3.37 -4.95
N GLN A 23 8.64 3.17 -6.23
CA GLN A 23 7.44 2.42 -6.62
C GLN A 23 7.65 0.92 -6.39
N VAL A 24 6.71 0.30 -5.69
CA VAL A 24 6.77 -1.11 -5.29
C VAL A 24 5.58 -1.92 -5.81
N ASP A 25 4.90 -1.41 -6.84
CA ASP A 25 3.76 -2.05 -7.51
C ASP A 25 4.06 -3.51 -7.89
N HIS A 26 5.27 -3.79 -8.37
CA HIS A 26 5.70 -5.12 -8.79
C HIS A 26 5.81 -6.13 -7.63
N ILE A 27 6.06 -5.68 -6.40
CA ILE A 27 6.05 -6.53 -5.20
C ILE A 27 4.61 -6.77 -4.79
N ILE A 28 3.80 -5.71 -4.73
CA ILE A 28 2.40 -5.75 -4.27
C ILE A 28 1.56 -6.67 -5.17
N LYS A 29 1.76 -6.62 -6.49
CA LYS A 29 1.07 -7.50 -7.45
C LYS A 29 1.25 -9.00 -7.20
N LYS A 30 2.27 -9.42 -6.42
CA LYS A 30 2.44 -10.82 -6.01
C LYS A 30 1.44 -11.25 -4.94
N TYR A 31 0.88 -10.29 -4.20
CA TYR A 31 -0.04 -10.50 -3.08
C TYR A 31 -1.49 -10.16 -3.43
N PHE A 32 -1.71 -9.35 -4.46
CA PHE A 32 -3.02 -8.91 -4.90
C PHE A 32 -3.23 -9.29 -6.37
N SER A 33 -3.96 -10.38 -6.59
CA SER A 33 -4.37 -10.80 -7.94
C SER A 33 -5.51 -9.92 -8.45
N GLU A 34 -5.59 -9.75 -9.78
CA GLU A 34 -6.75 -9.10 -10.40
C GLU A 34 -8.04 -9.90 -10.09
N GLY A 35 -9.12 -9.18 -9.79
CA GLY A 35 -10.44 -9.76 -9.53
C GLY A 35 -10.70 -10.23 -8.09
N ILE A 36 -9.72 -10.20 -7.18
CA ILE A 36 -10.00 -10.50 -5.76
C ILE A 36 -10.98 -9.47 -5.18
N SER A 37 -11.78 -9.90 -4.20
CA SER A 37 -12.81 -9.01 -3.66
C SER A 37 -12.22 -7.86 -2.83
N LYS A 38 -12.95 -6.75 -2.74
CA LYS A 38 -12.60 -5.64 -1.84
C LYS A 38 -12.43 -6.07 -0.37
N ALA A 39 -13.25 -7.00 0.10
CA ALA A 39 -13.16 -7.51 1.47
C ALA A 39 -11.85 -8.29 1.69
N GLU A 40 -11.53 -9.19 0.77
CA GLU A 40 -10.30 -9.98 0.79
C GLU A 40 -9.05 -9.09 0.70
N ALA A 41 -9.06 -8.08 -0.17
CA ALA A 41 -7.95 -7.12 -0.26
C ALA A 41 -7.70 -6.39 1.06
N LYS A 42 -8.75 -5.99 1.78
CA LYS A 42 -8.63 -5.37 3.12
C LYS A 42 -8.06 -6.34 4.14
N GLU A 43 -8.50 -7.60 4.11
CA GLU A 43 -8.02 -8.65 5.01
C GLU A 43 -6.53 -8.93 4.80
N ILE A 44 -6.08 -9.02 3.54
CA ILE A 44 -4.65 -9.18 3.21
C ILE A 44 -3.86 -8.02 3.80
N LEU A 45 -4.25 -6.76 3.54
CA LEU A 45 -3.55 -5.59 4.10
C LEU A 45 -3.52 -5.60 5.63
N ALA A 46 -4.65 -5.89 6.29
CA ALA A 46 -4.72 -5.92 7.75
C ALA A 46 -3.85 -7.04 8.34
N SER A 47 -3.84 -8.22 7.74
CA SER A 47 -3.01 -9.36 8.17
C SER A 47 -1.52 -9.11 8.01
N GLU A 48 -1.14 -8.30 7.01
CA GLU A 48 0.23 -7.86 6.77
C GLU A 48 0.68 -6.78 7.77
N GLY A 49 -0.26 -6.17 8.51
CA GLY A 49 0.02 -5.14 9.52
C GLY A 49 -0.17 -3.71 9.04
N PHE A 50 -0.80 -3.51 7.89
CA PHE A 50 -1.18 -2.17 7.42
C PHE A 50 -2.40 -1.66 8.20
N LYS A 51 -2.42 -0.35 8.46
CA LYS A 51 -3.64 0.37 8.79
C LYS A 51 -4.44 0.57 7.50
N VAL A 52 -5.65 0.03 7.46
CA VAL A 52 -6.51 0.04 6.27
C VAL A 52 -7.57 1.12 6.40
N THR A 53 -7.73 1.93 5.36
CA THR A 53 -8.78 2.95 5.23
C THR A 53 -9.41 2.88 3.84
N GLU A 54 -10.66 3.32 3.74
CA GLU A 54 -11.31 3.56 2.45
C GLU A 54 -11.32 5.06 2.19
N GLU A 55 -10.92 5.45 0.99
CA GLU A 55 -10.86 6.86 0.59
C GLU A 55 -11.62 7.04 -0.73
N GLU A 56 -12.41 8.10 -0.83
CA GLU A 56 -13.01 8.51 -2.10
C GLU A 56 -11.96 9.23 -2.95
N THR A 57 -11.77 8.76 -4.18
CA THR A 57 -10.83 9.34 -5.12
C THR A 57 -11.42 10.60 -5.75
N LYS A 58 -10.82 11.76 -5.48
CA LYS A 58 -11.21 13.02 -6.13
C LYS A 58 -10.84 13.09 -7.62
N GLN A 59 -9.97 12.20 -8.07
CA GLN A 59 -9.52 12.09 -9.46
C GLN A 59 -9.60 10.64 -9.92
N PRO A 60 -9.83 10.39 -11.23
CA PRO A 60 -9.79 9.03 -11.77
C PRO A 60 -8.45 8.37 -11.46
N ILE A 61 -8.49 7.09 -11.11
CA ILE A 61 -7.27 6.34 -10.84
C ILE A 61 -6.47 6.23 -12.15
N PRO A 62 -5.19 6.64 -12.17
CA PRO A 62 -4.37 6.52 -13.37
C PRO A 62 -4.38 5.09 -13.89
N ASN A 63 -4.54 4.93 -15.21
CA ASN A 63 -4.65 3.63 -15.91
C ASN A 63 -5.90 2.81 -15.56
N CYS A 64 -6.90 3.38 -14.87
CA CYS A 64 -8.19 2.74 -14.65
C CYS A 64 -9.34 3.77 -14.68
N PRO A 65 -9.75 4.25 -15.87
CA PRO A 65 -10.82 5.24 -15.99
C PRO A 65 -12.19 4.70 -15.56
N ASP A 66 -12.41 3.38 -15.68
CA ASP A 66 -13.65 2.70 -15.30
C ASP A 66 -13.59 2.10 -13.88
N CYS A 67 -12.62 2.49 -13.06
CA CYS A 67 -12.57 2.07 -11.67
C CYS A 67 -13.64 2.78 -10.83
N GLU A 68 -14.07 2.12 -9.75
CA GLU A 68 -14.88 2.71 -8.71
C GLU A 68 -14.21 3.98 -8.15
N SER A 69 -15.02 4.96 -7.73
CA SER A 69 -14.56 6.20 -7.11
C SER A 69 -14.09 6.02 -5.66
N THR A 70 -13.96 4.79 -5.19
CA THR A 70 -13.47 4.44 -3.85
C THR A 70 -12.28 3.50 -3.98
N VAL A 71 -11.20 3.85 -3.27
CA VAL A 71 -10.01 3.02 -3.14
C VAL A 71 -9.85 2.52 -1.72
N VAL A 72 -9.15 1.40 -1.59
CA VAL A 72 -8.64 0.93 -0.31
C VAL A 72 -7.18 1.36 -0.21
N VAL A 73 -6.86 2.04 0.89
CA VAL A 73 -5.52 2.52 1.18
C VAL A 73 -4.97 1.76 2.40
N GLY A 74 -3.84 1.09 2.22
CA GLY A 74 -3.05 0.50 3.29
C GLY A 74 -1.87 1.40 3.64
N ARG A 75 -1.69 1.76 4.91
CA ARG A 75 -0.53 2.52 5.38
C ARG A 75 0.20 1.79 6.48
N TYR A 76 1.52 1.72 6.37
CA TYR A 76 2.41 1.19 7.39
C TYR A 76 3.53 2.19 7.64
N ASP A 77 3.73 2.57 8.90
CA ASP A 77 4.81 3.45 9.32
C ASP A 77 5.77 2.71 10.23
N HIS A 78 7.02 2.57 9.81
CA HIS A 78 8.04 1.96 10.64
C HIS A 78 8.64 2.97 11.61
N LYS A 79 8.50 2.67 12.90
CA LYS A 79 9.17 3.37 14.00
C LYS A 79 10.17 2.44 14.70
N PRO A 80 11.48 2.74 14.66
CA PRO A 80 12.46 2.03 15.46
C PRO A 80 12.18 2.19 16.96
N ILE A 81 12.41 1.12 17.75
CA ILE A 81 12.05 1.03 19.18
C ILE A 81 12.62 2.19 20.02
N LEU A 82 13.79 2.72 19.65
CA LEU A 82 14.50 3.79 20.37
C LEU A 82 14.46 5.16 19.65
N SER A 83 13.72 5.28 18.55
CA SER A 83 13.64 6.52 17.79
C SER A 83 12.34 7.26 18.07
N LEU A 84 12.43 8.57 18.25
CA LEU A 84 11.25 9.45 18.25
C LEU A 84 10.72 9.73 16.83
N VAL A 85 11.50 9.39 15.81
CA VAL A 85 11.24 9.67 14.40
C VAL A 85 10.95 8.37 13.65
N TYR A 86 9.91 8.40 12.81
CA TYR A 86 9.63 7.32 11.88
C TYR A 86 10.72 7.23 10.81
N ASP A 87 11.20 6.02 10.53
CA ASP A 87 12.30 5.78 9.59
C ASP A 87 11.79 5.78 8.15
N TYR A 88 10.73 5.01 7.90
CA TYR A 88 10.10 4.90 6.60
C TYR A 88 8.61 4.59 6.72
N GLY A 89 7.90 4.77 5.60
CA GLY A 89 6.51 4.36 5.44
C GLY A 89 6.30 3.56 4.16
N ILE A 90 5.26 2.73 4.15
CA ILE A 90 4.77 2.02 2.97
C ILE A 90 3.30 2.40 2.80
N ALA A 91 2.96 2.89 1.62
CA ALA A 91 1.58 3.18 1.24
C ALA A 91 1.17 2.30 0.07
N ILE A 92 -0.01 1.69 0.16
CA ILE A 92 -0.62 0.87 -0.90
C ILE A 92 -1.98 1.46 -1.21
N GLU A 93 -2.27 1.67 -2.49
CA GLU A 93 -3.56 2.10 -3.01
C GLU A 93 -4.09 1.00 -3.93
N ILE A 94 -5.33 0.56 -3.68
CA ILE A 94 -6.00 -0.49 -4.42
C ILE A 94 -7.29 0.09 -5.02
N GLY A 95 -7.35 0.07 -6.35
CA GLY A 95 -8.54 0.43 -7.12
C GLY A 95 -9.35 -0.79 -7.51
N PHE A 96 -10.67 -0.61 -7.55
CA PHE A 96 -11.62 -1.70 -7.81
C PHE A 96 -12.42 -1.43 -9.07
N ARG A 97 -12.82 -2.49 -9.76
CA ARG A 97 -13.76 -2.47 -10.87
C ARG A 97 -14.74 -3.62 -10.67
N ASN A 98 -16.04 -3.32 -10.66
CA ASN A 98 -17.10 -4.30 -10.45
C ASN A 98 -16.91 -5.13 -9.15
N GLY A 99 -16.42 -4.50 -8.07
CA GLY A 99 -16.19 -5.15 -6.78
C GLY A 99 -14.88 -5.97 -6.66
N GLY A 100 -14.13 -6.12 -7.76
CA GLY A 100 -12.85 -6.82 -7.81
C GLY A 100 -11.65 -5.87 -7.94
N VAL A 101 -10.48 -6.28 -7.46
CA VAL A 101 -9.22 -5.52 -7.63
C VAL A 101 -8.92 -5.37 -9.12
N ALA A 102 -8.68 -4.13 -9.54
CA ALA A 102 -8.37 -3.78 -10.92
C ALA A 102 -6.99 -3.14 -11.07
N VAL A 103 -6.53 -2.42 -10.04
CA VAL A 103 -5.21 -1.78 -10.05
C VAL A 103 -4.66 -1.74 -8.63
N VAL A 104 -3.37 -1.97 -8.51
CA VAL A 104 -2.62 -1.82 -7.26
C VAL A 104 -1.42 -0.95 -7.50
N ARG A 105 -1.19 -0.03 -6.58
CA ARG A 105 -0.07 0.90 -6.59
C ARG A 105 0.53 0.94 -5.20
N GLY A 106 1.83 1.08 -5.10
CA GLY A 106 2.42 1.36 -3.81
C GLY A 106 3.75 2.06 -3.85
N TRP A 107 4.02 2.71 -2.73
CA TRP A 107 5.15 3.58 -2.55
C TRP A 107 5.87 3.23 -1.27
N TYR A 108 7.17 3.01 -1.40
CA TYR A 108 8.08 2.93 -0.27
C TYR A 108 8.72 4.31 -0.07
N VAL A 109 8.44 4.94 1.07
CA VAL A 109 8.77 6.36 1.30
C VAL A 109 9.65 6.53 2.53
N LYS A 110 10.61 7.44 2.46
CA LYS A 110 11.33 7.87 3.65
C LYS A 110 10.45 8.86 4.40
N ASN A 111 10.20 8.59 5.68
CA ASN A 111 9.41 9.50 6.49
C ASN A 111 10.26 10.76 6.75
N ALA A 112 9.78 11.89 6.24
CA ALA A 112 10.42 13.19 6.38
C ALA A 112 9.79 13.90 7.59
N TYR A 113 10.32 13.65 8.78
CA TYR A 113 10.10 14.52 9.94
C TYR A 113 11.24 15.53 10.03
#